data_AF-A0AAD7F059-F1
#
_entry.id   AF-A0AAD7F059-F1
#
_cell.length_a   1.000
_cell.length_b   1.000
_cell.length_c   1.000
_cell.angle_alpha   90.00
_cell.angle_beta   90.00
_cell.angle_gamma   90.00
#
_symmetry.space_group_name_H-M   'P 1'
#
loop_
_entity.id
_entity.type
_entity.pdbx_description
1 polymer ?
#
loop_
_entity_poly.entity_id
_entity_poly.type
_entity_poly.pdbx_seq_one_letter_code
_entity_poly.pdbx_strand_id
1 'polypeptide(L)'
;MDVLMNMVQRLLNDNTEIKQRLGVLETGSISLLTPAPANRGIAAQRGGRITQAKTRGQRRRVTVVGGGGSETNVTIDPALNASSASDFATNTDYPSDNDNPSDAATGYRFDASTDHLSNACDSAGPIALNSLDLSDTELHLLQSFVTKVFQRVCDVSGSYWLDPLSVRANELTDEVYPSPFFHFDITYPRNTSLCIQVAKQAMKDLKDRDAWPSGIKRKLTETEPWDLPLLNELAKESFRNLKKSWRTQTNPNAATKAKIGRQSERQNKRRKAKAKNIDKIVDTFGTAQRLQPDFLRDISHEQYLSEEVSGPDENSGESHEAWKVRCAIAAKVPTDATSLKKTKFLEVLSPAWRTPEYSDLIHDLEEFWFSGTNESNLRKYIRVSLGRLSHRIPIYAPYNFGISDDWLAEKRRTPEYEQLWDDWETHGEPDDCGLVLTTSNVGDN
;
A
#
# COMPACT_ATOMS: atom_id res chain seq x y z
N MET A 1 -33.07 -22.11 21.97
CA MET A 1 -34.42 -21.80 21.46
C MET A 1 -34.85 -20.38 21.79
N ASP A 2 -34.76 -19.94 23.05
CA ASP A 2 -35.26 -18.61 23.48
C ASP A 2 -34.51 -17.41 22.87
N VAL A 3 -33.22 -17.56 22.57
CA VAL A 3 -32.43 -16.51 21.90
C VAL A 3 -32.83 -16.37 20.41
N LEU A 4 -33.10 -17.51 19.75
CA LEU A 4 -33.58 -17.55 18.36
C LEU A 4 -34.98 -16.95 18.24
N MET A 5 -35.86 -17.24 19.20
CA MET A 5 -37.18 -16.61 19.29
C MET A 5 -37.08 -15.09 19.52
N ASN A 6 -36.13 -14.62 20.34
CA ASN A 6 -35.93 -13.18 20.57
C ASN A 6 -35.34 -12.45 19.35
N MET A 7 -34.44 -13.07 18.58
CA MET A 7 -33.94 -12.51 17.32
C MET A 7 -35.01 -12.46 16.24
N VAL A 8 -35.78 -13.54 16.07
CA VAL A 8 -36.90 -13.57 15.11
C VAL A 8 -37.96 -12.54 15.49
N GLN A 9 -38.26 -12.38 16.78
CA GLN A 9 -39.21 -11.36 17.25
C GLN A 9 -38.70 -9.93 17.02
N ARG A 10 -37.40 -9.66 17.20
CA ARG A 10 -36.79 -8.36 16.87
C ARG A 10 -36.85 -8.07 15.36
N LEU A 11 -36.47 -9.02 14.51
CA LEU A 11 -36.52 -8.85 13.05
C LEU A 11 -37.94 -8.67 12.51
N LEU A 12 -38.93 -9.29 13.15
CA LEU A 12 -40.35 -9.07 12.84
C LEU A 12 -40.81 -7.68 13.27
N ASN A 13 -40.41 -7.20 14.45
CA ASN A 13 -40.76 -5.87 14.94
C ASN A 13 -40.10 -4.77 14.10
N ASP A 14 -38.83 -4.92 13.72
CA ASP A 14 -38.10 -3.95 12.89
C ASP A 14 -38.70 -3.86 11.48
N ASN A 15 -39.11 -5.00 10.89
CA ASN A 15 -39.83 -5.00 9.62
C ASN A 15 -41.21 -4.32 9.72
N THR A 16 -41.88 -4.42 10.87
CA THR A 16 -43.19 -3.81 11.08
C THR A 16 -43.06 -2.29 11.21
N GLU A 17 -42.02 -1.81 11.92
CA GLU A 17 -41.73 -0.37 12.03
C GLU A 17 -41.30 0.22 10.67
N ILE A 18 -40.50 -0.51 9.89
CA ILE A 18 -40.12 -0.11 8.53
C ILE A 18 -41.35 -0.05 7.61
N LYS A 19 -42.24 -1.04 7.66
CA LYS A 19 -43.49 -1.05 6.87
C LYS A 19 -44.43 0.11 7.25
N GLN A 20 -44.55 0.44 8.54
CA GLN A 20 -45.34 1.58 9.01
C GLN A 20 -44.73 2.92 8.57
N ARG A 21 -43.41 3.07 8.63
CA ARG A 21 -42.70 4.28 8.16
C ARG A 21 -42.78 4.47 6.64
N LEU A 22 -42.93 3.39 5.88
CA LEU A 22 -43.01 3.43 4.42
C LEU A 22 -44.44 3.56 3.87
N GLY A 23 -45.46 3.61 4.72
CA GLY A 23 -46.84 3.85 4.29
C GLY A 23 -47.36 2.85 3.24
N VAL A 24 -46.85 1.62 3.24
CA VAL A 24 -47.21 0.61 2.24
C VAL A 24 -48.54 -0.03 2.61
N LEU A 25 -49.60 0.35 1.89
CA LEU A 25 -50.88 -0.34 1.90
C LEU A 25 -50.71 -1.73 1.24
N GLU A 26 -50.79 -2.79 2.03
CA GLU A 26 -50.80 -4.17 1.52
C GLU A 26 -52.11 -4.42 0.76
N THR A 27 -52.02 -4.56 -0.56
CA THR A 27 -52.99 -5.34 -1.36
C THR A 27 -52.22 -6.23 -2.32
N GLY A 28 -52.48 -7.54 -2.26
CA GLY A 28 -52.05 -8.49 -3.29
C GLY A 28 -51.31 -9.71 -2.74
N SER A 29 -52.07 -10.75 -2.42
CA SER A 29 -51.57 -12.12 -2.28
C SER A 29 -50.94 -12.58 -3.61
N ILE A 30 -49.69 -13.03 -3.58
CA ILE A 30 -49.03 -13.71 -4.70
C ILE A 30 -48.92 -15.19 -4.36
N SER A 31 -49.69 -16.01 -5.09
CA SER A 31 -49.56 -17.47 -5.08
C SER A 31 -48.33 -17.90 -5.87
N LEU A 32 -47.41 -18.62 -5.22
CA LEU A 32 -46.26 -19.24 -5.88
C LEU A 32 -46.69 -20.57 -6.53
N LEU A 33 -46.66 -20.60 -7.86
CA LEU A 33 -46.68 -21.83 -8.66
C LEU A 33 -45.25 -22.39 -8.74
N THR A 34 -45.06 -23.59 -8.22
CA THR A 34 -43.85 -24.42 -8.42
C THR A 34 -43.89 -25.12 -9.78
N PRO A 35 -42.75 -25.24 -10.49
CA PRO A 35 -42.56 -26.30 -11.45
C PRO A 35 -41.66 -27.43 -10.91
N ALA A 36 -42.05 -28.65 -11.26
CA ALA A 36 -41.42 -29.92 -10.93
C ALA A 36 -40.04 -30.13 -11.58
N PRO A 37 -39.19 -31.02 -11.04
CA PRO A 37 -37.79 -31.17 -11.44
C PRO A 37 -37.59 -32.11 -12.64
N ALA A 38 -36.62 -31.76 -13.49
CA ALA A 38 -36.12 -32.64 -14.55
C ALA A 38 -34.95 -33.49 -14.04
N ASN A 39 -35.18 -34.80 -14.00
CA ASN A 39 -34.17 -35.85 -13.86
C ASN A 39 -33.19 -35.82 -15.04
N ARG A 40 -31.88 -35.80 -14.76
CA ARG A 40 -30.85 -36.50 -15.54
C ARG A 40 -29.73 -36.99 -14.64
N GLY A 41 -29.69 -38.30 -14.40
CA GLY A 41 -28.56 -38.97 -13.82
C GLY A 41 -27.45 -39.15 -14.85
N ILE A 42 -26.20 -38.99 -14.41
CA ILE A 42 -25.03 -39.58 -15.04
C ILE A 42 -24.17 -40.15 -13.92
N ALA A 43 -24.06 -41.47 -13.91
CA ALA A 43 -23.13 -42.23 -13.11
C ALA A 43 -21.70 -42.04 -13.64
N ALA A 44 -20.73 -41.83 -12.76
CA ALA A 44 -19.31 -41.98 -13.10
C ALA A 44 -18.57 -42.65 -11.94
N GLN A 45 -17.68 -43.54 -12.35
CA GLN A 45 -17.08 -44.64 -11.62
C GLN A 45 -16.06 -44.22 -10.55
N ARG A 46 -15.97 -45.08 -9.54
CA ARG A 46 -14.87 -45.18 -8.57
C ARG A 46 -13.55 -45.57 -9.26
N GLY A 47 -12.49 -44.84 -8.96
CA GLY A 47 -11.09 -45.25 -9.00
C GLY A 47 -10.38 -44.35 -8.00
N GLY A 48 -9.66 -44.81 -6.98
CA GLY A 48 -8.55 -45.76 -7.02
C GLY A 48 -7.42 -45.08 -6.26
N ARG A 49 -7.36 -45.33 -4.96
CA ARG A 49 -6.46 -44.70 -3.97
C ARG A 49 -5.05 -45.24 -4.17
N ILE A 50 -4.07 -44.40 -4.50
CA ILE A 50 -2.64 -44.74 -4.46
C ILE A 50 -2.00 -43.95 -3.33
N THR A 51 -1.66 -44.65 -2.26
CA THR A 51 -0.76 -44.21 -1.19
C THR A 51 0.68 -44.45 -1.63
N GLN A 52 1.51 -43.40 -1.70
CA GLN A 52 2.96 -43.55 -1.69
C GLN A 52 3.53 -42.92 -0.41
N ALA A 53 3.95 -43.79 0.49
CA ALA A 53 4.90 -43.47 1.54
C ALA A 53 6.31 -43.47 0.93
N LYS A 54 7.09 -42.40 1.15
CA LYS A 54 8.52 -42.39 0.84
C LYS A 54 9.32 -42.30 2.14
N THR A 55 9.84 -43.45 2.53
CA THR A 55 10.86 -43.59 3.56
C THR A 55 12.25 -43.45 2.92
N ARG A 56 13.03 -42.61 3.60
CA ARG A 56 14.48 -42.36 3.59
C ARG A 56 15.40 -43.38 2.90
N GLY A 57 16.41 -42.83 2.20
CA GLY A 57 17.49 -43.59 1.57
C GLY A 57 18.47 -44.22 2.57
N GLN A 58 18.86 -45.45 2.25
CA GLN A 58 20.17 -46.01 2.60
C GLN A 58 20.67 -46.87 1.43
N ARG A 59 21.94 -46.64 1.10
CA ARG A 59 22.71 -47.33 0.06
C ARG A 59 22.92 -48.81 0.43
N ARG A 60 22.55 -49.73 -0.45
CA ARG A 60 23.27 -51.01 -0.59
C ARG A 60 23.41 -51.39 -2.06
N ARG A 61 24.65 -51.76 -2.39
CA ARG A 61 25.14 -52.29 -3.66
C ARG A 61 24.72 -53.75 -3.74
N VAL A 62 24.02 -54.15 -4.80
CA VAL A 62 23.76 -55.56 -5.11
C VAL A 62 24.11 -55.79 -6.58
N THR A 63 25.05 -56.69 -6.79
CA THR A 63 25.42 -57.26 -8.09
C THR A 63 24.34 -58.25 -8.50
N VAL A 64 23.78 -58.09 -9.71
CA VAL A 64 22.86 -59.07 -10.31
C VAL A 64 23.57 -59.76 -11.47
N VAL A 65 23.66 -61.08 -11.34
CA VAL A 65 24.05 -62.05 -12.37
C VAL A 65 22.89 -62.22 -13.35
N GLY A 66 23.22 -62.36 -14.63
CA GLY A 66 22.29 -62.26 -15.74
C GLY A 66 21.25 -63.36 -15.90
N GLY A 67 20.30 -63.05 -16.77
CA GLY A 67 19.31 -63.94 -17.38
C GLY A 67 18.69 -63.17 -18.53
N GLY A 68 18.81 -63.71 -19.75
CA GLY A 68 18.70 -62.96 -20.99
C GLY A 68 17.28 -62.56 -21.42
N GLY A 69 17.21 -61.96 -22.61
CA GLY A 69 15.97 -61.84 -23.38
C GLY A 69 15.73 -60.47 -24.01
N SER A 70 16.20 -60.32 -25.25
CA SER A 70 15.74 -59.41 -26.31
C SER A 70 15.72 -57.89 -26.03
N GLU A 71 16.66 -57.22 -26.69
CA GLU A 71 16.63 -55.79 -27.00
C GLU A 71 15.53 -55.48 -28.03
N THR A 72 14.71 -54.47 -27.76
CA THR A 72 14.04 -53.68 -28.79
C THR A 72 14.28 -52.21 -28.49
N ASN A 73 15.13 -51.58 -29.30
CA ASN A 73 15.32 -50.14 -29.32
C ASN A 73 14.12 -49.48 -30.01
N VAL A 74 13.38 -48.65 -29.28
CA VAL A 74 12.43 -47.70 -29.85
C VAL A 74 12.93 -46.30 -29.52
N THR A 75 13.51 -45.65 -30.53
CA THR A 75 13.86 -44.24 -30.52
C THR A 75 12.57 -43.44 -30.66
N ILE A 76 12.26 -42.57 -29.69
CA ILE A 76 11.21 -41.55 -29.81
C ILE A 76 11.87 -40.19 -29.63
N ASP A 77 11.98 -39.46 -30.73
CA ASP A 77 12.26 -38.01 -30.75
C ASP A 77 11.04 -37.25 -30.22
N PRO A 78 11.18 -36.34 -29.25
CA PRO A 78 10.16 -35.37 -28.93
C PRO A 78 10.51 -34.02 -29.57
N ALA A 79 10.00 -33.78 -30.77
CA ALA A 79 9.80 -32.44 -31.29
C ALA A 79 8.32 -32.05 -31.13
N LEU A 80 8.10 -30.82 -30.67
CA LEU A 80 6.84 -30.08 -30.61
C LEU A 80 5.89 -30.39 -29.44
N ASN A 81 6.03 -29.60 -28.37
CA ASN A 81 4.91 -28.78 -27.92
C ASN A 81 5.41 -27.57 -27.12
N ALA A 82 5.51 -26.44 -27.82
CA ALA A 82 5.56 -25.12 -27.22
C ALA A 82 4.13 -24.59 -27.15
N SER A 83 3.60 -24.42 -25.94
CA SER A 83 2.64 -23.35 -25.64
C SER A 83 2.49 -23.20 -24.13
N SER A 84 2.56 -21.94 -23.69
CA SER A 84 2.08 -21.40 -22.41
C SER A 84 2.78 -21.83 -21.12
N ALA A 85 3.86 -21.12 -20.79
CA ALA A 85 4.19 -20.71 -19.43
C ALA A 85 5.07 -19.45 -19.50
N SER A 86 4.45 -18.27 -19.49
CA SER A 86 5.16 -17.03 -19.22
C SER A 86 4.65 -16.45 -17.90
N ASP A 87 5.61 -15.98 -17.12
CA ASP A 87 5.51 -14.91 -16.13
C ASP A 87 4.99 -15.26 -14.74
N PHE A 88 5.86 -15.87 -13.93
CA PHE A 88 6.13 -15.40 -12.56
C PHE A 88 7.59 -15.77 -12.20
N ALA A 89 8.49 -14.80 -12.32
CA ALA A 89 9.83 -14.86 -11.76
C ALA A 89 10.06 -13.57 -10.97
N THR A 90 9.78 -13.62 -9.67
CA THR A 90 10.31 -12.71 -8.67
C THR A 90 11.80 -13.00 -8.54
N ASN A 91 12.61 -12.22 -9.26
CA ASN A 91 14.07 -12.28 -9.17
C ASN A 91 14.49 -11.59 -7.86
N THR A 92 14.70 -12.38 -6.82
CA THR A 92 15.49 -12.00 -5.64
C THR A 92 16.95 -12.36 -5.87
N ASP A 93 17.83 -11.50 -5.35
CA ASP A 93 19.30 -11.54 -5.33
C ASP A 93 20.03 -10.93 -6.54
N TYR A 94 20.49 -9.68 -6.36
CA TYR A 94 21.79 -9.17 -6.85
C TYR A 94 22.15 -7.87 -6.08
N PRO A 95 23.44 -7.49 -6.03
CA PRO A 95 24.11 -6.96 -4.84
C PRO A 95 24.16 -5.43 -4.88
N SER A 96 24.64 -4.86 -3.78
CA SER A 96 25.00 -3.45 -3.64
C SER A 96 26.01 -3.00 -4.71
N ASP A 97 25.54 -2.31 -5.76
CA ASP A 97 26.39 -1.61 -6.71
C ASP A 97 26.97 -0.33 -6.09
N ASN A 98 28.11 -0.49 -5.42
CA ASN A 98 29.14 0.52 -5.26
C ASN A 98 30.22 0.22 -6.32
N ASP A 99 29.95 0.51 -7.59
CA ASP A 99 30.98 0.46 -8.63
C ASP A 99 31.10 1.81 -9.31
N ASN A 100 32.27 2.38 -9.07
CA ASN A 100 32.82 3.62 -9.60
C ASN A 100 33.48 3.30 -10.95
N PRO A 101 33.05 3.85 -12.09
CA PRO A 101 33.79 3.68 -13.33
C PRO A 101 34.82 4.80 -13.48
N SER A 102 36.07 4.49 -13.13
CA SER A 102 37.25 5.21 -13.61
C SER A 102 37.63 4.75 -15.03
N ASP A 103 38.01 5.72 -15.84
CA ASP A 103 38.84 5.65 -17.05
C ASP A 103 38.27 5.07 -18.35
N ALA A 104 37.77 5.96 -19.20
CA ALA A 104 38.24 6.10 -20.59
C ALA A 104 37.85 7.47 -21.17
N ALA A 105 38.82 8.13 -21.78
CA ALA A 105 38.86 9.54 -22.13
C ALA A 105 38.04 9.96 -23.36
N THR A 106 37.50 11.18 -23.34
CA THR A 106 37.55 12.11 -24.48
C THR A 106 37.70 13.54 -23.97
N GLY A 107 38.75 14.22 -24.43
CA GLY A 107 39.24 15.46 -23.88
C GLY A 107 38.36 16.68 -24.14
N TYR A 108 38.17 17.46 -23.09
CA TYR A 108 37.92 18.89 -23.15
C TYR A 108 38.88 19.56 -22.16
N ARG A 109 39.92 20.21 -22.68
CA ARG A 109 40.79 21.10 -21.90
C ARG A 109 40.07 22.44 -21.77
N PHE A 110 39.74 22.82 -20.54
CA PHE A 110 39.42 24.20 -20.20
C PHE A 110 40.56 24.71 -19.32
N ASP A 111 41.37 25.62 -19.87
CA ASP A 111 42.34 26.38 -19.09
C ASP A 111 41.59 27.44 -18.29
N ALA A 112 41.56 27.28 -16.97
CA ALA A 112 41.16 28.34 -16.05
C ALA A 112 42.12 28.32 -14.86
N SER A 113 43.19 29.09 -15.00
CA SER A 113 44.04 29.57 -13.92
C SER A 113 43.20 30.39 -12.94
N THR A 114 42.94 29.86 -11.74
CA THR A 114 42.74 30.68 -10.55
C THR A 114 43.20 29.90 -9.32
N ASP A 115 44.35 30.34 -8.80
CA ASP A 115 44.94 29.90 -7.55
C ASP A 115 44.12 30.34 -6.32
N HIS A 116 44.25 29.50 -5.29
CA HIS A 116 44.05 29.76 -3.86
C HIS A 116 42.66 30.26 -3.41
N LEU A 117 41.81 29.32 -2.96
CA LEU A 117 40.99 29.36 -1.73
C LEU A 117 39.94 28.23 -1.73
N SER A 118 40.27 27.03 -1.22
CA SER A 118 39.30 26.12 -0.55
C SER A 118 39.94 24.77 -0.20
N ASN A 119 40.30 24.55 1.07
CA ASN A 119 40.62 23.22 1.59
C ASN A 119 40.33 23.15 3.10
N ALA A 120 39.11 23.50 3.52
CA ALA A 120 38.73 23.48 4.93
C ALA A 120 37.28 23.06 5.24
N CYS A 121 36.54 22.45 4.30
CA CYS A 121 35.09 22.19 4.52
C CYS A 121 34.65 20.72 4.55
N ASP A 122 35.57 19.75 4.44
CA ASP A 122 35.19 18.34 4.19
C ASP A 122 35.27 17.39 5.40
N SER A 123 35.27 17.91 6.64
CA SER A 123 35.30 17.06 7.84
C SER A 123 34.13 17.25 8.81
N ALA A 124 33.07 17.98 8.43
CA ALA A 124 31.86 18.05 9.24
C ALA A 124 31.00 16.81 8.97
N GLY A 125 30.84 15.95 9.98
CA GLY A 125 29.76 14.93 9.99
C GLY A 125 28.40 15.58 9.75
N PRO A 126 27.32 14.80 9.51
CA PRO A 126 25.99 15.36 9.27
C PRO A 126 25.69 16.41 10.34
N ILE A 127 25.64 17.68 9.93
CA ILE A 127 25.34 18.78 10.83
C ILE A 127 24.02 18.41 11.48
N ALA A 128 24.03 18.21 12.80
CA ALA A 128 22.82 17.90 13.52
C ALA A 128 21.87 19.09 13.33
N LEU A 129 20.91 18.95 12.41
CA LEU A 129 19.83 19.91 12.16
C LEU A 129 19.08 20.30 13.46
N ASN A 130 19.31 19.54 14.53
CA ASN A 130 18.84 19.74 15.90
C ASN A 130 19.49 20.95 16.62
N SER A 131 20.52 21.61 16.07
CA SER A 131 21.16 22.75 16.75
C SER A 131 20.33 24.03 16.70
N LEU A 132 19.24 24.04 15.94
CA LEU A 132 18.33 25.17 15.83
C LEU A 132 16.99 24.73 16.43
N ASP A 133 16.47 25.50 17.40
CA ASP A 133 15.15 25.34 18.04
C ASP A 133 13.99 25.60 17.04
N LEU A 134 14.02 24.96 15.88
CA LEU A 134 12.93 24.98 14.90
C LEU A 134 12.01 23.80 15.19
N SER A 135 10.71 24.07 15.27
CA SER A 135 9.73 22.98 15.25
C SER A 135 9.78 22.22 13.93
N ASP A 136 9.40 20.94 13.92
CA ASP A 136 9.31 20.13 12.69
C ASP A 136 8.47 20.80 11.60
N THR A 137 7.43 21.54 12.01
CA THR A 137 6.57 22.29 11.09
C THR A 137 7.32 23.46 10.45
N GLU A 138 8.09 24.22 11.23
CA GLU A 138 8.90 25.33 10.70
C GLU A 138 10.03 24.84 9.80
N LEU A 139 10.70 23.74 10.18
CA LEU A 139 11.72 23.11 9.35
C LEU A 139 11.13 22.64 8.02
N HIS A 140 9.93 22.05 8.03
CA HIS A 140 9.24 21.64 6.80
C HIS A 140 8.84 22.83 5.92
N LEU A 141 8.35 23.92 6.51
CA LEU A 141 8.04 25.16 5.79
C LEU A 141 9.30 25.78 5.16
N LEU A 142 10.41 25.80 5.89
CA LEU A 142 11.69 26.32 5.40
C LEU A 142 12.26 25.42 4.29
N GLN A 143 12.20 24.10 4.44
CA GLN A 143 12.58 23.15 3.38
C GLN A 143 11.77 23.37 2.09
N SER A 144 10.45 23.57 2.22
CA SER A 144 9.56 23.88 1.10
C SER A 144 9.92 25.20 0.43
N PHE A 145 10.26 26.22 1.21
CA PHE A 145 10.76 27.50 0.70
C PHE A 145 12.07 27.35 -0.07
N VAL A 146 13.08 26.69 0.51
CA VAL A 146 14.38 26.46 -0.15
C VAL A 146 14.20 25.67 -1.44
N THR A 147 13.29 24.69 -1.47
CA THR A 147 12.96 23.94 -2.69
C THR A 147 12.41 24.84 -3.80
N LYS A 148 11.54 25.81 -3.46
CA LYS A 148 11.03 26.80 -4.43
C LYS A 148 12.13 27.74 -4.92
N VAL A 149 13.03 28.17 -4.03
CA VAL A 149 14.21 28.96 -4.42
C VAL A 149 15.10 28.15 -5.36
N PHE A 150 15.31 26.86 -5.09
CA PHE A 150 16.06 25.95 -5.95
C PHE A 150 15.46 25.92 -7.36
N GLN A 151 14.16 25.69 -7.46
CA GLN A 151 13.42 25.67 -8.72
C GLN A 151 13.54 27.00 -9.48
N ARG A 152 13.41 28.14 -8.79
CA ARG A 152 13.54 29.46 -9.39
C ARG A 152 14.97 29.75 -9.88
N VAL A 153 15.99 29.38 -9.11
CA VAL A 153 17.41 29.53 -9.52
C VAL A 153 17.70 28.70 -10.77
N CYS A 154 17.05 27.54 -10.92
CA CYS A 154 17.20 26.68 -12.10
C CYS A 154 16.25 27.03 -13.26
N ASP A 155 15.39 28.05 -13.10
CA ASP A 155 14.30 28.39 -14.01
C ASP A 155 13.41 27.19 -14.39
N VAL A 156 12.96 26.47 -13.36
CA VAL A 156 12.03 25.34 -13.51
C VAL A 156 10.72 25.71 -12.84
N SER A 157 9.66 25.85 -13.62
CA SER A 157 8.30 25.99 -13.10
C SER A 157 7.64 24.62 -12.99
N GLY A 158 7.18 24.28 -11.79
CA GLY A 158 6.44 23.04 -11.54
C GLY A 158 7.32 21.82 -11.23
N SER A 159 6.81 20.63 -11.57
CA SER A 159 7.41 19.36 -11.17
C SER A 159 8.30 18.74 -12.22
N TYR A 160 8.18 19.12 -13.50
CA TYR A 160 8.90 18.49 -14.62
C TYR A 160 10.33 19.05 -14.74
N TRP A 161 11.31 18.17 -14.71
CA TRP A 161 12.72 18.52 -14.86
C TRP A 161 13.18 18.15 -16.26
N LEU A 162 13.68 19.14 -16.97
CA LEU A 162 14.30 18.96 -18.29
C LEU A 162 15.60 18.15 -18.15
N ASP A 163 16.10 17.66 -19.30
CA ASP A 163 17.39 16.98 -19.36
C ASP A 163 18.48 17.86 -18.72
N PRO A 164 19.26 17.35 -17.74
CA PRO A 164 20.38 18.08 -17.14
C PRO A 164 21.41 18.64 -18.13
N LEU A 165 21.48 18.09 -19.34
CA LEU A 165 22.35 18.53 -20.43
C LEU A 165 21.73 19.64 -21.29
N SER A 166 20.42 19.88 -21.17
CA SER A 166 19.76 20.98 -21.86
C SER A 166 20.22 22.33 -21.28
N VAL A 167 20.73 23.20 -22.16
CA VAL A 167 21.07 24.57 -21.81
C VAL A 167 19.78 25.38 -21.79
N ARG A 168 19.52 26.05 -20.67
CA ARG A 168 18.43 27.02 -20.53
C ARG A 168 19.05 28.39 -20.38
N ALA A 169 18.59 29.36 -21.17
CA ALA A 169 19.03 30.75 -21.08
C ALA A 169 17.83 31.66 -20.93
N ASN A 170 17.99 32.74 -20.17
CA ASN A 170 16.98 33.78 -20.07
C ASN A 170 16.87 34.51 -21.40
N GLU A 171 15.66 34.61 -21.97
CA GLU A 171 15.43 35.25 -23.28
C GLU A 171 15.84 36.72 -23.34
N LEU A 172 15.83 37.43 -22.20
CA LEU A 172 16.13 38.86 -22.12
C LEU A 172 17.61 39.15 -21.83
N THR A 173 18.24 38.33 -20.98
CA THR A 173 19.62 38.58 -20.50
C THR A 173 20.66 37.67 -21.15
N ASP A 174 20.24 36.62 -21.87
CA ASP A 174 21.10 35.55 -22.41
C ASP A 174 21.91 34.81 -21.32
N GLU A 175 21.56 35.00 -20.04
CA GLU A 175 22.21 34.33 -18.93
C GLU A 175 21.76 32.87 -18.86
N VAL A 176 22.73 31.96 -18.85
CA VAL A 176 22.48 30.52 -18.74
C VAL A 176 22.10 30.18 -17.31
N TYR A 177 20.91 29.59 -17.14
CA TYR A 177 20.46 29.10 -15.85
C TYR A 177 21.28 27.88 -15.40
N PRO A 178 21.70 27.85 -14.13
CA PRO A 178 22.34 26.66 -13.60
C PRO A 178 21.36 25.48 -13.61
N SER A 179 21.86 24.31 -13.99
CA SER A 179 21.06 23.07 -14.01
C SER A 179 21.69 22.02 -13.10
N PRO A 180 20.90 21.34 -12.27
CA PRO A 180 21.40 20.27 -11.42
C PRO A 180 21.82 19.09 -12.30
N PHE A 181 23.00 18.54 -12.03
CA PHE A 181 23.51 17.41 -12.78
C PHE A 181 23.08 16.10 -12.11
N PHE A 182 21.83 15.69 -12.34
CA PHE A 182 21.20 14.59 -11.61
C PHE A 182 21.83 13.21 -11.84
N HIS A 183 22.64 13.03 -12.88
CA HIS A 183 23.44 11.81 -13.06
C HIS A 183 24.46 11.64 -11.92
N PHE A 184 25.03 12.74 -11.45
CA PHE A 184 26.01 12.75 -10.36
C PHE A 184 25.32 12.97 -9.02
N ASP A 185 26.01 12.58 -7.96
CA ASP A 185 25.58 12.81 -6.60
C ASP A 185 25.71 14.29 -6.22
N ILE A 186 25.49 14.59 -4.94
CA ILE A 186 25.55 15.96 -4.46
C ILE A 186 26.97 16.49 -4.27
N THR A 187 27.95 15.60 -4.11
CA THR A 187 29.35 15.99 -3.88
C THR A 187 30.02 16.52 -5.14
N TYR A 188 29.48 16.17 -6.31
CA TYR A 188 29.93 16.69 -7.60
C TYR A 188 30.04 18.22 -7.61
N PRO A 189 31.19 18.81 -8.04
CA PRO A 189 31.47 20.23 -7.88
C PRO A 189 30.36 21.17 -8.35
N ARG A 190 29.77 20.91 -9.52
CA ARG A 190 28.66 21.71 -10.07
C ARG A 190 27.42 21.69 -9.17
N ASN A 191 27.09 20.54 -8.59
CA ASN A 191 25.93 20.37 -7.71
C ASN A 191 26.18 21.03 -6.35
N THR A 192 27.41 20.91 -5.82
CA THR A 192 27.84 21.62 -4.61
C THR A 192 27.75 23.14 -4.79
N SER A 193 28.29 23.69 -5.89
CA SER A 193 28.19 25.11 -6.22
C SER A 193 26.75 25.60 -6.35
N LEU A 194 25.89 24.80 -7.00
CA LEU A 194 24.46 25.10 -7.13
C LEU A 194 23.77 25.15 -5.76
N CYS A 195 24.01 24.19 -4.86
CA CYS A 195 23.41 24.19 -3.52
C CYS A 195 23.83 25.43 -2.72
N ILE A 196 25.10 25.83 -2.80
CA ILE A 196 25.60 27.07 -2.16
C ILE A 196 24.92 28.31 -2.76
N GLN A 197 24.74 28.36 -4.08
CA GLN A 197 24.04 29.46 -4.75
C GLN A 197 22.58 29.56 -4.31
N VAL A 198 21.88 28.42 -4.23
CA VAL A 198 20.50 28.33 -3.74
C VAL A 198 20.41 28.79 -2.29
N ALA A 199 21.33 28.37 -1.42
CA ALA A 199 21.37 28.79 -0.02
C ALA A 199 21.58 30.29 0.14
N LYS A 200 22.51 30.89 -0.63
CA LYS A 200 22.75 32.34 -0.66
C LYS A 200 21.52 33.11 -1.14
N GLN A 201 20.84 32.61 -2.17
CA GLN A 201 19.63 33.23 -2.68
C GLN A 201 18.48 33.11 -1.67
N ALA A 202 18.31 31.97 -1.03
CA ALA A 202 17.31 31.78 0.03
C ALA A 202 17.57 32.73 1.21
N MET A 203 18.84 32.88 1.62
CA MET A 203 19.22 33.83 2.66
C MET A 203 18.90 35.28 2.27
N LYS A 204 19.13 35.66 1.00
CA LYS A 204 18.79 37.00 0.48
C LYS A 204 17.29 37.24 0.53
N ASP A 205 16.48 36.29 0.06
CA ASP A 205 15.02 36.40 0.07
C ASP A 205 14.46 36.47 1.49
N LEU A 206 15.02 35.69 2.42
CA LEU A 206 14.59 35.68 3.81
C LEU A 206 14.95 36.96 4.58
N LYS A 207 15.77 37.86 4.01
CA LYS A 207 15.93 39.21 4.57
C LYS A 207 14.66 40.05 4.43
N ASP A 208 13.86 39.76 3.40
CA ASP A 208 12.55 40.36 3.22
C ASP A 208 11.52 39.55 4.04
N ARG A 209 10.95 40.18 5.06
CA ARG A 209 9.94 39.54 5.92
C ARG A 209 8.66 39.21 5.16
N ASP A 210 8.34 39.96 4.11
CA ASP A 210 7.14 39.72 3.32
C ASP A 210 7.29 38.45 2.43
N ALA A 211 8.52 38.00 2.20
CA ALA A 211 8.81 36.77 1.48
C ALA A 211 8.75 35.50 2.37
N TRP A 212 8.48 35.64 3.68
CA TRP A 212 8.50 34.50 4.59
C TRP A 212 7.33 33.54 4.36
N PRO A 213 7.56 32.22 4.43
CA PRO A 213 6.50 31.25 4.51
C PRO A 213 5.55 31.53 5.68
N SER A 214 4.26 31.64 5.39
CA SER A 214 3.21 31.77 6.40
C SER A 214 3.28 30.61 7.40
N GLY A 215 3.54 30.92 8.67
CA GLY A 215 3.64 29.93 9.75
C GLY A 215 5.01 29.81 10.39
N ILE A 216 6.06 30.43 9.82
CA ILE A 216 7.32 30.62 10.53
C ILE A 216 7.10 31.70 11.60
N LYS A 217 7.04 31.28 12.86
CA LYS A 217 6.72 32.16 14.01
C LYS A 217 7.96 32.68 14.70
N ARG A 218 9.13 32.07 14.43
CA ARG A 218 10.40 32.47 15.02
C ARG A 218 10.56 34.00 14.92
N LYS A 219 10.58 34.65 16.08
CA LYS A 219 11.07 36.02 16.22
C LYS A 219 12.58 35.96 16.04
N LEU A 220 13.05 35.85 14.79
CA LEU A 220 14.45 36.12 14.52
C LEU A 220 14.65 37.58 14.94
N THR A 221 15.45 37.76 15.99
CA THR A 221 15.99 39.07 16.33
C THR A 221 16.80 39.53 15.14
N GLU A 222 16.86 40.84 14.89
CA GLU A 222 17.66 41.43 13.80
C GLU A 222 19.14 40.99 13.85
N THR A 223 19.58 40.47 14.99
CA THR A 223 20.94 40.01 15.29
C THR A 223 21.24 38.56 14.91
N GLU A 224 20.25 37.70 14.66
CA GLU A 224 20.48 36.31 14.23
C GLU A 224 19.87 36.08 12.84
N PRO A 225 20.56 36.46 11.75
CA PRO A 225 20.13 36.08 10.41
C PRO A 225 20.16 34.56 10.25
N TRP A 226 19.30 34.03 9.37
CA TRP A 226 19.29 32.63 8.99
C TRP A 226 20.70 32.10 8.68
N ASP A 227 21.06 30.97 9.27
CA ASP A 227 22.41 30.41 9.11
C ASP A 227 22.61 29.84 7.70
N LEU A 228 23.66 30.28 7.02
CA LEU A 228 23.97 29.85 5.66
C LEU A 228 24.28 28.33 5.57
N PRO A 229 25.07 27.73 6.48
CA PRO A 229 25.21 26.29 6.64
C PRO A 229 23.87 25.53 6.70
N LEU A 230 22.91 25.96 7.53
CA LEU A 230 21.59 25.33 7.57
C LEU A 230 20.91 25.38 6.20
N LEU A 231 20.84 26.55 5.58
CA LEU A 231 20.19 26.72 4.28
C LEU A 231 20.87 25.88 3.19
N ASN A 232 22.19 25.68 3.28
CA ASN A 232 22.93 24.78 2.39
C ASN A 232 22.54 23.32 2.60
N GLU A 233 22.40 22.85 3.85
CA GLU A 233 21.89 21.49 4.11
C GLU A 233 20.45 21.29 3.61
N LEU A 234 19.58 22.30 3.75
CA LEU A 234 18.22 22.25 3.19
C LEU A 234 18.23 22.29 1.65
N ALA A 235 19.15 23.03 1.04
CA ALA A 235 19.35 23.02 -0.41
C ALA A 235 19.85 21.64 -0.88
N LYS A 236 20.73 21.01 -0.10
CA LYS A 236 21.19 19.65 -0.36
C LYS A 236 20.07 18.63 -0.28
N GLU A 237 19.22 18.73 0.73
CA GLU A 237 18.05 17.88 0.86
C GLU A 237 17.02 18.12 -0.25
N SER A 238 16.87 19.38 -0.69
CA SER A 238 16.07 19.73 -1.87
C SER A 238 16.61 19.00 -3.11
N PHE A 239 17.91 19.08 -3.37
CA PHE A 239 18.54 18.39 -4.50
C PHE A 239 18.27 16.88 -4.49
N ARG A 240 18.41 16.20 -3.34
CA ARG A 240 18.14 14.75 -3.22
C ARG A 240 16.70 14.41 -3.59
N ASN A 241 15.74 15.20 -3.10
CA ASN A 241 14.32 15.02 -3.39
C ASN A 241 13.97 15.32 -4.85
N LEU A 242 14.59 16.35 -5.44
CA LEU A 242 14.44 16.71 -6.85
C LEU A 242 15.06 15.64 -7.77
N LYS A 243 16.25 15.12 -7.43
CA LYS A 243 16.88 13.99 -8.14
C LYS A 243 16.01 12.74 -8.13
N LYS A 244 15.36 12.42 -7.01
CA LYS A 244 14.37 11.33 -6.92
C LYS A 244 13.17 11.57 -7.85
N SER A 245 12.69 12.81 -7.90
CA SER A 245 11.58 13.21 -8.78
C SER A 245 11.97 13.11 -10.26
N TRP A 246 13.16 13.59 -10.63
CA TRP A 246 13.70 13.44 -11.98
C TRP A 246 13.88 11.97 -12.38
N ARG A 247 14.44 11.12 -11.50
CA ARG A 247 14.52 9.66 -11.74
C ARG A 247 13.15 9.04 -12.00
N THR A 248 12.12 9.50 -11.29
CA THR A 248 10.74 9.05 -11.47
C THR A 248 10.17 9.50 -12.83
N GLN A 249 10.66 10.60 -13.40
CA GLN A 249 10.24 11.09 -14.71
C GLN A 249 10.96 10.38 -15.86
N THR A 250 12.26 10.14 -15.72
CA THR A 250 13.09 9.59 -16.80
C THR A 250 13.09 8.06 -16.85
N ASN A 251 12.80 7.38 -15.74
CA ASN A 251 12.81 5.92 -15.66
C ASN A 251 11.38 5.36 -15.40
N PRO A 252 10.76 4.67 -16.38
CA PRO A 252 9.43 4.06 -16.24
C PRO A 252 9.31 3.08 -15.05
N ASN A 253 10.37 2.34 -14.74
CA ASN A 253 10.38 1.41 -13.61
C ASN A 253 10.36 2.18 -12.28
N ALA A 254 11.08 3.30 -12.19
CA ALA A 254 11.04 4.17 -11.02
C ALA A 254 9.67 4.85 -10.87
N ALA A 255 9.06 5.28 -12.00
CA ALA A 255 7.71 5.82 -12.03
C ALA A 255 6.69 4.84 -11.46
N THR A 256 6.75 3.58 -11.90
CA THR A 256 5.89 2.49 -11.46
C THR A 256 6.09 2.19 -9.97
N LYS A 257 7.33 2.03 -9.51
CA LYS A 257 7.65 1.83 -8.09
C LYS A 257 7.13 2.99 -7.21
N ALA A 258 7.29 4.24 -7.64
CA ALA A 258 6.79 5.40 -6.92
C ALA A 258 5.26 5.48 -6.89
N LYS A 259 4.58 5.03 -7.96
CA LYS A 259 3.13 4.91 -8.02
C LYS A 259 2.63 3.88 -7.01
N ILE A 260 3.19 2.67 -7.02
CA ILE A 260 2.89 1.58 -6.09
C ILE A 260 3.16 2.03 -4.65
N GLY A 261 4.31 2.64 -4.37
CA GLY A 261 4.67 3.13 -3.05
C GLY A 261 3.66 4.16 -2.50
N ARG A 262 3.25 5.14 -3.33
CA ARG A 262 2.22 6.12 -2.94
C ARG A 262 0.86 5.48 -2.70
N GLN A 263 0.50 4.44 -3.45
CA GLN A 263 -0.73 3.70 -3.22
C GLN A 263 -0.69 2.94 -1.90
N SER A 264 0.38 2.19 -1.66
CA SER A 264 0.62 1.47 -0.41
C SER A 264 0.59 2.41 0.80
N GLU A 265 1.26 3.56 0.71
CA GLU A 265 1.24 4.57 1.78
C GLU A 265 -0.18 5.09 2.07
N ARG A 266 -0.98 5.37 1.02
CA ARG A 266 -2.37 5.80 1.18
C ARG A 266 -3.24 4.71 1.81
N GLN A 267 -3.13 3.46 1.36
CA GLN A 267 -3.85 2.33 1.93
C GLN A 267 -3.47 2.15 3.40
N ASN A 268 -2.18 2.23 3.73
CA ASN A 268 -1.70 2.12 5.10
C ASN A 268 -2.25 3.23 5.98
N LYS A 269 -2.14 4.50 5.54
CA LYS A 269 -2.71 5.66 6.28
C LYS A 269 -4.21 5.49 6.55
N ARG A 270 -4.98 4.98 5.58
CA ARG A 270 -6.41 4.71 5.76
C ARG A 270 -6.66 3.63 6.81
N ARG A 271 -5.91 2.53 6.79
CA ARG A 271 -6.02 1.48 7.81
C ARG A 271 -5.65 1.97 9.21
N LYS A 272 -4.56 2.74 9.35
CA LYS A 272 -4.18 3.34 10.64
C LYS A 272 -5.29 4.23 11.18
N ALA A 273 -5.86 5.06 10.31
CA ALA A 273 -6.98 5.94 10.67
C ALA A 273 -8.23 5.14 11.07
N LYS A 274 -8.51 4.05 10.35
CA LYS A 274 -9.61 3.13 10.65
C LYS A 274 -9.43 2.47 12.03
N ALA A 275 -8.26 1.87 12.30
CA ALA A 275 -7.94 1.28 13.61
C ALA A 275 -8.12 2.29 14.74
N LYS A 276 -7.57 3.50 14.57
CA LYS A 276 -7.72 4.60 15.54
C LYS A 276 -9.17 5.04 15.74
N ASN A 277 -10.03 4.90 14.74
CA ASN A 277 -11.44 5.24 14.86
C ASN A 277 -12.22 4.16 15.57
N ILE A 278 -11.92 2.88 15.30
CA ILE A 278 -12.48 1.74 16.01
C ILE A 278 -12.08 1.81 17.48
N ASP A 279 -10.81 2.03 17.81
CA ASP A 279 -10.32 2.11 19.19
C ASP A 279 -11.13 3.08 20.10
N LYS A 280 -11.66 4.18 19.53
CA LYS A 280 -12.50 5.14 20.26
C LYS A 280 -13.86 4.60 20.72
N ILE A 281 -14.38 3.58 20.02
CA ILE A 281 -15.71 3.00 20.31
C ILE A 281 -15.61 1.65 21.01
N VAL A 282 -14.42 1.05 21.09
CA VAL A 282 -14.25 -0.34 21.51
C VAL A 282 -14.90 -0.59 22.87
N ASP A 283 -14.71 0.30 23.85
CA ASP A 283 -15.27 0.09 25.20
C ASP A 283 -16.81 0.14 25.19
N THR A 284 -17.38 1.05 24.39
CA THR A 284 -18.84 1.20 24.30
C THR A 284 -19.46 0.03 23.56
N PHE A 285 -18.84 -0.40 22.46
CA PHE A 285 -19.28 -1.58 21.71
C PHE A 285 -19.13 -2.86 22.53
N GLY A 286 -17.99 -3.05 23.20
CA GLY A 286 -17.72 -4.18 24.09
C GLY A 286 -18.74 -4.28 25.21
N THR A 287 -19.09 -3.16 25.84
CA THR A 287 -20.16 -3.13 26.85
C THR A 287 -21.52 -3.52 26.26
N ALA A 288 -21.86 -3.02 25.06
CA ALA A 288 -23.13 -3.31 24.40
C ALA A 288 -23.27 -4.78 23.98
N GLN A 289 -22.20 -5.38 23.48
CA GLN A 289 -22.16 -6.77 22.98
C GLN A 289 -21.67 -7.78 24.01
N ARG A 290 -21.31 -7.33 25.22
CA ARG A 290 -20.70 -8.14 26.29
C ARG A 290 -19.40 -8.83 25.84
N LEU A 291 -18.62 -8.14 25.03
CA LEU A 291 -17.31 -8.57 24.56
C LEU A 291 -16.21 -7.83 25.35
N GLN A 292 -15.10 -8.51 25.60
CA GLN A 292 -13.97 -7.90 26.30
C GLN A 292 -13.32 -6.80 25.45
N PRO A 293 -13.16 -5.57 25.97
CA PRO A 293 -12.57 -4.47 25.21
C PRO A 293 -11.12 -4.72 24.76
N ASP A 294 -10.33 -5.46 25.54
CA ASP A 294 -8.94 -5.77 25.18
C ASP A 294 -8.88 -6.70 23.96
N PHE A 295 -9.71 -7.74 23.94
CA PHE A 295 -9.88 -8.60 22.77
C PHE A 295 -10.28 -7.81 21.53
N LEU A 296 -11.24 -6.89 21.66
CA LEU A 296 -11.69 -6.05 20.56
C LEU A 296 -10.58 -5.14 20.03
N ARG A 297 -9.66 -4.65 20.88
CA ARG A 297 -8.50 -3.87 20.45
C ARG A 297 -7.51 -4.72 19.66
N ASP A 298 -7.25 -5.93 20.14
CA ASP A 298 -6.33 -6.86 19.50
C ASP A 298 -6.81 -7.25 18.11
N ILE A 299 -8.10 -7.56 17.94
CA ILE A 299 -8.66 -7.86 16.61
C ILE A 299 -8.76 -6.62 15.69
N SER A 300 -8.81 -5.42 16.26
CA SER A 300 -8.92 -4.16 15.52
C SER A 300 -7.57 -3.57 15.10
N HIS A 301 -6.49 -4.34 15.24
CA HIS A 301 -5.15 -3.90 14.86
C HIS A 301 -5.08 -3.52 13.37
N GLU A 302 -4.28 -2.49 13.03
CA GLU A 302 -4.22 -1.92 11.66
C GLU A 302 -3.82 -2.92 10.56
N GLN A 303 -3.19 -4.03 10.94
CA GLN A 303 -2.85 -5.11 10.02
C GLN A 303 -4.01 -6.07 9.76
N TYR A 304 -4.96 -6.13 10.69
CA TYR A 304 -6.18 -6.95 10.63
C TYR A 304 -7.38 -6.16 10.13
N LEU A 305 -7.19 -5.01 9.48
CA LEU A 305 -8.29 -4.26 8.87
C LEU A 305 -8.23 -4.33 7.35
N SER A 306 -9.41 -4.34 6.75
CA SER A 306 -9.59 -4.40 5.29
C SER A 306 -8.95 -3.18 4.61
N GLU A 307 -8.34 -3.41 3.45
CA GLU A 307 -7.72 -2.34 2.68
C GLU A 307 -8.77 -1.53 1.92
N GLU A 308 -8.55 -0.21 1.80
CA GLU A 308 -9.45 0.68 1.07
C GLU A 308 -8.72 1.31 -0.12
N VAL A 309 -9.23 1.07 -1.33
CA VAL A 309 -8.63 1.55 -2.59
C VAL A 309 -9.56 2.49 -3.35
N SER A 310 -8.96 3.44 -4.07
CA SER A 310 -9.68 4.50 -4.77
C SER A 310 -9.53 4.41 -6.28
N GLY A 311 -9.49 3.19 -6.82
CA GLY A 311 -9.32 2.92 -8.24
C GLY A 311 -9.37 1.42 -8.57
N PRO A 312 -9.39 1.11 -9.87
CA PRO A 312 -9.39 -0.26 -10.38
C PRO A 312 -8.13 -1.02 -9.96
N ASP A 313 -8.15 -2.32 -10.17
CA ASP A 313 -6.93 -3.12 -10.10
C ASP A 313 -5.98 -2.74 -11.24
N GLU A 314 -4.69 -2.56 -10.94
CA GLU A 314 -3.71 -2.12 -11.93
C GLU A 314 -3.58 -3.11 -13.09
N ASN A 315 -3.84 -4.40 -12.82
CA ASN A 315 -3.75 -5.48 -13.80
C ASN A 315 -5.08 -5.74 -14.53
N SER A 316 -6.17 -5.07 -14.16
CA SER A 316 -7.49 -5.32 -14.77
C SER A 316 -7.67 -4.69 -16.15
N GLY A 317 -6.84 -3.70 -16.49
CA GLY A 317 -7.06 -2.86 -17.68
C GLY A 317 -8.33 -1.97 -17.60
N GLU A 318 -9.07 -2.01 -16.49
CA GLU A 318 -10.26 -1.19 -16.27
C GLU A 318 -9.89 0.30 -16.14
N SER A 319 -10.61 1.18 -16.83
CA SER A 319 -10.43 2.63 -16.67
C SER A 319 -10.99 3.11 -15.32
N HIS A 320 -10.51 4.26 -14.85
CA HIS A 320 -11.01 4.83 -13.58
C HIS A 320 -12.50 5.18 -13.66
N GLU A 321 -12.97 5.63 -14.82
CA GLU A 321 -14.36 5.95 -15.08
C GLU A 321 -15.25 4.70 -15.04
N ALA A 322 -14.82 3.60 -15.67
CA ALA A 322 -15.55 2.34 -15.63
C ALA A 322 -15.64 1.78 -14.20
N TRP A 323 -14.52 1.82 -13.46
CA TRP A 323 -14.48 1.47 -12.05
C TRP A 323 -15.44 2.31 -11.21
N LYS A 324 -15.51 3.63 -11.45
CA LYS A 324 -16.46 4.53 -10.77
C LYS A 324 -17.91 4.18 -11.07
N VAL A 325 -18.25 3.84 -12.31
CA VAL A 325 -19.60 3.41 -12.69
C VAL A 325 -19.96 2.12 -11.92
N ARG A 326 -19.04 1.14 -11.88
CA ARG A 326 -19.24 -0.11 -11.14
C ARG A 326 -19.43 0.13 -9.64
N CYS A 327 -18.64 1.02 -9.03
CA CYS A 327 -18.83 1.46 -7.65
C CYS A 327 -20.21 2.09 -7.43
N ALA A 328 -20.64 2.99 -8.33
CA ALA A 328 -21.93 3.67 -8.20
C ALA A 328 -23.11 2.70 -8.30
N ILE A 329 -23.05 1.72 -9.20
CA ILE A 329 -24.06 0.66 -9.32
C ILE A 329 -24.13 -0.16 -8.03
N ALA A 330 -22.97 -0.60 -7.50
CA ALA A 330 -22.92 -1.36 -6.24
C ALA A 330 -23.47 -0.56 -5.06
N ALA A 331 -23.21 0.76 -5.02
CA ALA A 331 -23.71 1.66 -4.00
C ALA A 331 -25.17 2.12 -4.22
N LYS A 332 -25.82 1.74 -5.32
CA LYS A 332 -27.15 2.24 -5.73
C LYS A 332 -27.21 3.77 -5.84
N VAL A 333 -26.13 4.39 -6.32
CA VAL A 333 -25.98 5.84 -6.54
C VAL A 333 -26.14 6.15 -8.03
N PRO A 334 -26.69 7.32 -8.43
CA PRO A 334 -26.80 7.70 -9.83
C PRO A 334 -25.46 7.63 -10.59
N THR A 335 -25.50 7.05 -11.78
CA THR A 335 -24.32 6.85 -12.66
C THR A 335 -24.11 7.99 -13.65
N ASP A 336 -24.86 9.09 -13.54
CA ASP A 336 -24.69 10.23 -14.42
C ASP A 336 -23.32 10.91 -14.16
N ALA A 337 -22.74 11.49 -15.21
CA ALA A 337 -21.40 12.07 -15.15
C ALA A 337 -21.25 13.16 -14.08
N THR A 338 -22.31 13.91 -13.80
CA THR A 338 -22.29 14.99 -12.80
C THR A 338 -22.19 14.42 -11.39
N SER A 339 -22.99 13.39 -11.09
CA SER A 339 -22.94 12.66 -9.82
C SER A 339 -21.59 11.96 -9.65
N LEU A 340 -21.12 11.22 -10.66
CA LEU A 340 -19.84 10.50 -10.59
C LEU A 340 -18.64 11.42 -10.39
N LYS A 341 -18.67 12.65 -10.94
CA LYS A 341 -17.59 13.63 -10.75
C LYS A 341 -17.51 14.13 -9.31
N LYS A 342 -18.67 14.32 -8.65
CA LYS A 342 -18.75 14.81 -7.26
C LYS A 342 -18.51 13.69 -6.24
N THR A 343 -18.95 12.48 -6.54
CA THR A 343 -18.85 11.33 -5.65
C THR A 343 -17.44 10.73 -5.64
N LYS A 344 -16.97 10.38 -4.44
CA LYS A 344 -15.71 9.68 -4.23
C LYS A 344 -16.02 8.30 -3.66
N PHE A 345 -15.46 7.28 -4.27
CA PHE A 345 -15.64 5.90 -3.85
C PHE A 345 -14.37 5.37 -3.20
N LEU A 346 -14.54 4.44 -2.26
CA LEU A 346 -13.50 3.56 -1.74
C LEU A 346 -14.00 2.13 -1.87
N GLU A 347 -13.32 1.33 -2.66
CA GLU A 347 -13.57 -0.10 -2.68
C GLU A 347 -12.87 -0.74 -1.49
N VAL A 348 -13.61 -1.53 -0.73
CA VAL A 348 -13.14 -2.28 0.43
C VAL A 348 -12.71 -3.66 -0.06
N LEU A 349 -11.43 -3.98 0.13
CA LEU A 349 -10.82 -5.25 -0.23
C LEU A 349 -10.94 -6.22 0.95
N SER A 350 -11.60 -7.36 0.75
CA SER A 350 -11.67 -8.40 1.77
C SER A 350 -10.34 -9.14 1.87
N PRO A 351 -9.70 -9.23 3.04
CA PRO A 351 -8.44 -9.97 3.15
C PRO A 351 -8.67 -11.46 2.92
N ALA A 352 -7.86 -12.05 2.03
CA ALA A 352 -8.01 -13.45 1.62
C ALA A 352 -7.75 -14.46 2.75
N TRP A 353 -6.95 -14.08 3.75
CA TRP A 353 -6.62 -14.94 4.90
C TRP A 353 -7.72 -15.03 5.94
N ARG A 354 -8.72 -14.13 5.90
CA ARG A 354 -9.65 -13.93 7.00
C ARG A 354 -10.89 -14.80 6.85
N THR A 355 -11.36 -15.38 7.96
CA THR A 355 -12.66 -16.06 8.03
C THR A 355 -13.86 -15.09 7.87
N PRO A 356 -15.02 -15.58 7.42
CA PRO A 356 -16.25 -14.78 7.40
C PRO A 356 -16.60 -14.23 8.79
N GLU A 357 -16.49 -15.04 9.85
CA GLU A 357 -16.86 -14.68 11.22
C GLU A 357 -16.04 -13.49 11.75
N TYR A 358 -14.73 -13.49 11.48
CA TYR A 358 -13.88 -12.35 11.83
C TYR A 358 -14.20 -11.12 10.98
N SER A 359 -14.57 -11.31 9.71
CA SER A 359 -14.98 -10.21 8.84
C SER A 359 -16.26 -9.55 9.34
N ASP A 360 -17.24 -10.33 9.78
CA ASP A 360 -18.50 -9.85 10.34
C ASP A 360 -18.27 -9.06 11.63
N LEU A 361 -17.41 -9.54 12.53
CA LEU A 361 -17.08 -8.83 13.76
C LEU A 361 -16.42 -7.45 13.52
N ILE A 362 -15.51 -7.37 12.54
CA ILE A 362 -14.92 -6.09 12.12
C ILE A 362 -15.97 -5.20 11.44
N HIS A 363 -16.91 -5.78 10.68
CA HIS A 363 -17.99 -5.04 10.06
C HIS A 363 -18.92 -4.40 11.10
N ASP A 364 -19.31 -5.16 12.12
CA ASP A 364 -20.15 -4.69 13.23
C ASP A 364 -19.48 -3.53 13.99
N LEU A 365 -18.17 -3.62 14.24
CA LEU A 365 -17.38 -2.53 14.84
C LEU A 365 -17.38 -1.29 13.95
N GLU A 366 -17.14 -1.46 12.65
CA GLU A 366 -17.16 -0.35 11.70
C GLU A 366 -18.55 0.31 11.64
N GLU A 367 -19.62 -0.47 11.55
CA GLU A 367 -21.00 0.01 11.52
C GLU A 367 -21.38 0.74 12.82
N PHE A 368 -20.99 0.20 13.97
CA PHE A 368 -21.19 0.88 15.26
C PHE A 368 -20.49 2.24 15.29
N TRP A 369 -19.25 2.32 14.79
CA TRP A 369 -18.54 3.60 14.69
C TRP A 369 -19.21 4.56 13.71
N PHE A 370 -19.68 4.07 12.56
CA PHE A 370 -20.40 4.88 11.58
C PHE A 370 -21.71 5.44 12.15
N SER A 371 -22.50 4.62 12.85
CA SER A 371 -23.78 5.05 13.43
C SER A 371 -23.61 6.14 14.51
N GLY A 372 -22.48 6.14 15.24
CA GLY A 372 -22.16 7.13 16.25
C GLY A 372 -21.51 8.43 15.74
N THR A 373 -21.14 8.50 14.46
CA THR A 373 -20.40 9.66 13.92
C THR A 373 -21.32 10.61 13.16
N ASN A 374 -21.20 11.93 13.41
CA ASN A 374 -21.96 12.96 12.70
C ASN A 374 -21.80 12.85 11.18
N GLU A 375 -22.93 12.89 10.45
CA GLU A 375 -23.00 12.67 8.99
C GLU A 375 -22.06 13.57 8.17
N SER A 376 -21.79 14.79 8.63
CA SER A 376 -20.92 15.75 7.93
C SER A 376 -19.47 15.28 7.79
N ASN A 377 -18.99 14.44 8.72
CA ASN A 377 -17.63 13.88 8.69
C ASN A 377 -17.53 12.58 7.88
N LEU A 378 -18.64 11.85 7.73
CA LEU A 378 -18.68 10.52 7.10
C LEU A 378 -18.82 10.57 5.57
N ARG A 379 -19.47 11.61 5.02
CA ARG A 379 -19.89 11.68 3.61
C ARG A 379 -18.77 11.95 2.60
N LYS A 380 -17.50 11.96 2.99
CA LYS A 380 -16.41 12.24 2.04
C LYS A 380 -16.18 11.11 1.03
N TYR A 381 -16.47 9.87 1.42
CA TYR A 381 -16.29 8.69 0.58
C TYR A 381 -17.43 7.69 0.78
N ILE A 382 -17.93 7.14 -0.32
CA ILE A 382 -18.86 6.00 -0.32
C ILE A 382 -18.02 4.72 -0.37
N ARG A 383 -18.19 3.84 0.62
CA ARG A 383 -17.50 2.54 0.69
C ARG A 383 -18.32 1.50 -0.04
N VAL A 384 -17.66 0.71 -0.88
CA VAL A 384 -18.31 -0.35 -1.67
C VAL A 384 -17.50 -1.63 -1.57
N SER A 385 -18.17 -2.76 -1.46
CA SER A 385 -17.55 -4.07 -1.65
C SER A 385 -17.85 -4.55 -3.06
N LEU A 386 -16.80 -4.82 -3.84
CA LEU A 386 -16.91 -5.35 -5.20
C LEU A 386 -16.43 -6.81 -5.30
N GLY A 387 -16.20 -7.47 -4.16
CA GLY A 387 -15.72 -8.86 -4.10
C GLY A 387 -14.23 -9.05 -4.36
N ARG A 388 -13.45 -7.97 -4.55
CA ARG A 388 -12.00 -8.07 -4.73
C ARG A 388 -11.31 -8.41 -3.40
N LEU A 389 -10.35 -9.34 -3.47
CA LEU A 389 -9.59 -9.78 -2.31
C LEU A 389 -8.29 -9.00 -2.16
N SER A 390 -7.86 -8.79 -0.92
CA SER A 390 -6.50 -8.35 -0.58
C SER A 390 -5.63 -9.57 -0.31
N HIS A 391 -4.47 -9.62 -0.97
CA HIS A 391 -3.45 -10.65 -0.75
C HIS A 391 -2.41 -10.24 0.30
N ARG A 392 -2.63 -9.13 1.00
CA ARG A 392 -1.72 -8.68 2.05
C ARG A 392 -1.78 -9.64 3.24
N ILE A 393 -0.62 -10.17 3.60
CA ILE A 393 -0.42 -10.99 4.79
C ILE A 393 -0.06 -10.07 5.97
N PRO A 394 -0.72 -10.19 7.13
CA PRO A 394 -0.30 -9.52 8.36
C PRO A 394 1.11 -9.96 8.78
N ILE A 395 1.87 -9.05 9.36
CA ILE A 395 3.19 -9.34 9.95
C ILE A 395 3.02 -10.01 11.32
N TYR A 396 1.98 -9.63 12.07
CA TYR A 396 1.63 -10.28 13.33
C TYR A 396 0.58 -11.34 13.09
N ALA A 397 0.72 -12.52 13.70
CA ALA A 397 -0.29 -13.56 13.62
C ALA A 397 -1.64 -13.10 14.24
N PRO A 398 -2.75 -13.22 13.50
CA PRO A 398 -4.08 -13.02 14.06
C PRO A 398 -4.48 -14.21 14.94
N TYR A 399 -5.58 -14.08 15.69
CA TYR A 399 -6.19 -15.20 16.41
C TYR A 399 -6.60 -16.34 15.48
N ASN A 400 -6.50 -17.58 15.96
CA ASN A 400 -6.76 -18.78 15.17
C ASN A 400 -8.15 -18.81 14.51
N PHE A 401 -9.21 -18.42 15.24
CA PHE A 401 -10.57 -18.36 14.69
C PHE A 401 -10.72 -17.38 13.51
N GLY A 402 -9.78 -16.44 13.37
CA GLY A 402 -9.75 -15.44 12.31
C GLY A 402 -9.08 -15.88 11.03
N ILE A 403 -8.43 -17.04 11.03
CA ILE A 403 -7.63 -17.53 9.92
C ILE A 403 -8.43 -18.55 9.11
N SER A 404 -8.50 -18.36 7.80
CA SER A 404 -9.04 -19.36 6.89
C SER A 404 -8.06 -20.52 6.76
N ASP A 405 -8.47 -21.70 7.23
CA ASP A 405 -7.68 -22.93 7.18
C ASP A 405 -7.23 -23.28 5.75
N ASP A 406 -8.15 -23.18 4.80
CA ASP A 406 -7.89 -23.46 3.38
C ASP A 406 -6.81 -22.53 2.83
N TRP A 407 -6.92 -21.23 3.14
CA TRP A 407 -5.94 -20.23 2.73
C TRP A 407 -4.57 -20.50 3.36
N LEU A 408 -4.53 -20.80 4.66
CA LEU A 408 -3.28 -21.04 5.37
C LEU A 408 -2.57 -22.29 4.84
N ALA A 409 -3.32 -23.37 4.60
CA ALA A 409 -2.81 -24.61 4.03
C ALA A 409 -2.22 -24.42 2.63
N GLU A 410 -2.81 -23.54 1.82
CA GLU A 410 -2.26 -23.14 0.52
C GLU A 410 -0.95 -22.35 0.69
N LYS A 411 -0.95 -21.31 1.53
CA LYS A 411 0.19 -20.38 1.65
C LYS A 411 1.40 -20.96 2.38
N ARG A 412 1.22 -21.90 3.31
CA ARG A 412 2.32 -22.65 3.94
C ARG A 412 3.19 -23.42 2.95
N ARG A 413 2.66 -23.76 1.78
CA ARG A 413 3.43 -24.44 0.72
C ARG A 413 4.31 -23.49 -0.09
N THR A 414 4.22 -22.18 0.15
CA THR A 414 4.97 -21.15 -0.57
C THR A 414 6.24 -20.80 0.20
N PRO A 415 7.45 -21.10 -0.34
CA PRO A 415 8.71 -20.86 0.37
C PRO A 415 8.97 -19.40 0.72
N GLU A 416 8.43 -18.46 -0.07
CA GLU A 416 8.60 -17.01 0.13
C GLU A 416 8.09 -16.51 1.49
N TYR A 417 7.22 -17.27 2.16
CA TYR A 417 6.57 -16.88 3.41
C TYR A 417 6.96 -17.75 4.61
N GLU A 418 7.94 -18.65 4.47
CA GLU A 418 8.28 -19.63 5.53
C GLU A 418 8.51 -18.96 6.90
N GLN A 419 9.20 -17.82 6.93
CA GLN A 419 9.50 -17.06 8.15
C GLN A 419 8.29 -16.37 8.79
N LEU A 420 7.18 -16.23 8.07
CA LEU A 420 5.97 -15.58 8.58
C LEU A 420 5.07 -16.53 9.37
N TRP A 421 5.34 -17.84 9.35
CA TRP A 421 4.39 -18.85 9.87
C TRP A 421 4.69 -19.32 11.29
N ASP A 422 5.80 -18.92 11.89
CA ASP A 422 6.27 -19.44 13.19
C ASP A 422 5.30 -19.12 14.35
N ASP A 423 4.61 -17.99 14.27
CA ASP A 423 3.63 -17.51 15.27
C ASP A 423 2.17 -17.77 14.86
N TRP A 424 1.91 -18.18 13.62
CA TRP A 424 0.56 -18.53 13.18
C TRP A 424 0.09 -19.82 13.84
N GLU A 425 -1.19 -19.91 14.19
CA GLU A 425 -1.78 -21.01 14.98
C GLU A 425 -1.37 -21.05 16.47
N THR A 426 -0.46 -20.17 16.92
CA THR A 426 -0.04 -20.13 18.34
C THR A 426 -0.97 -19.29 19.21
N HIS A 427 -1.73 -18.37 18.61
CA HIS A 427 -2.71 -17.54 19.31
C HIS A 427 -3.95 -18.37 19.64
N GLY A 428 -4.08 -18.79 20.90
CA GLY A 428 -5.25 -19.53 21.38
C GLY A 428 -6.57 -18.86 21.05
N GLU A 429 -7.65 -19.63 21.09
CA GLU A 429 -8.98 -19.03 21.08
C GLU A 429 -9.12 -18.12 22.30
N PRO A 430 -9.68 -16.92 22.16
CA PRO A 430 -9.76 -15.99 23.27
C PRO A 430 -10.69 -16.58 24.34
N ASP A 431 -10.09 -17.02 25.46
CA ASP A 431 -10.63 -17.96 26.47
C ASP A 431 -11.99 -17.58 27.12
N ASP A 432 -12.56 -16.41 26.83
CA ASP A 432 -13.79 -15.92 27.46
C ASP A 432 -14.64 -15.01 26.54
N CYS A 433 -14.44 -15.04 25.22
CA CYS A 433 -15.13 -14.07 24.35
C CYS A 433 -16.63 -14.28 24.19
N GLY A 434 -17.24 -15.30 24.80
CA GLY A 434 -18.69 -15.50 24.77
C GLY A 434 -19.27 -15.69 23.37
N LEU A 435 -18.42 -15.74 22.33
CA LEU A 435 -18.73 -16.27 21.03
C LEU A 435 -18.98 -17.75 21.26
N VAL A 436 -20.23 -18.09 21.57
CA VAL A 436 -20.75 -19.43 21.32
C VAL A 436 -20.72 -19.57 19.80
N LEU A 437 -19.53 -19.81 19.25
CA LEU A 437 -19.36 -20.36 17.94
C LEU A 437 -20.15 -21.65 18.02
N THR A 438 -21.32 -21.64 17.40
CA THR A 438 -22.17 -22.81 17.29
C THR A 438 -21.42 -23.76 16.35
N THR A 439 -20.39 -24.41 16.88
CA THR A 439 -19.77 -25.57 16.29
C THR A 439 -20.87 -26.62 16.28
N SER A 440 -21.66 -26.58 15.22
CA SER A 440 -22.66 -27.59 14.87
C SER A 440 -21.91 -28.83 14.41
N ASN A 441 -21.08 -29.40 15.28
CA ASN A 441 -20.67 -30.77 15.14
C ASN A 441 -21.83 -31.62 15.64
N VAL A 442 -22.69 -31.91 14.67
CA VAL A 442 -23.43 -33.16 14.58
C VAL A 442 -22.43 -34.29 14.79
N GLY A 443 -22.27 -34.68 16.05
CA GLY A 443 -21.74 -35.99 16.41
C GLY A 443 -22.87 -36.98 16.19
N ASP A 444 -22.91 -37.55 14.99
CA ASP A 444 -23.54 -38.85 14.78
C ASP A 444 -22.90 -39.85 15.75
N ASN A 445 -23.71 -40.37 16.67
CA ASN A 445 -23.56 -41.68 17.30
C ASN A 445 -24.94 -42.28 17.53
#